data_AF-A0A3L7AMJ1-F1
#
_entry.id   AF-A0A3L7AMJ1-F1
#
_cell.length_a   1.000
_cell.length_b   1.000
_cell.length_c   1.000
_cell.angle_alpha   90.00
_cell.angle_beta   90.00
_cell.angle_gamma   90.00
#
_symmetry.space_group_name_H-M   'P 1'
#
loop_
_entity.id
_entity.type
_entity.pdbx_description
1 polymer ?
#
loop_
_entity_poly.entity_id
_entity_poly.type
_entity_poly.pdbx_seq_one_letter_code
_entity_poly.pdbx_strand_id
1 'polypeptide(L)'
;MASLRWAARTRSAGKRLPGLTPLKIASAVLPLKLLIIARPVSLKRTYRVVIRPSTISYHVMIRYLAAAAARSTAMRNIHERLGAILSAQPLTHAEMDRIKTMAQIAPLAGGRIFGALRAGRPVRLDCWLATCAVRGLDAVTLRPLSAPLPGRLPLAARGPFLWWFFAAALALYRGAAGHSMRDAAKAAGVSLATWCRAEHGEPVDVTSTLRICALMGRHPTDFTAPEAGTRVGPAGSTGNIGCNTLNSNEAQAEARAA
;
A
#
# COMPACT_ATOMS: atom_id res chain seq x y z
N MET A 1 -11.61 -25.33 -17.77
CA MET A 1 -10.73 -24.22 -18.21
C MET A 1 -11.59 -23.08 -18.76
N ALA A 2 -11.80 -22.02 -17.99
CA ALA A 2 -12.59 -20.87 -18.42
C ALA A 2 -11.69 -19.83 -19.12
N SER A 3 -11.98 -19.48 -20.38
CA SER A 3 -11.27 -18.43 -21.11
C SER A 3 -11.96 -17.08 -20.88
N LEU A 4 -11.29 -16.13 -20.23
CA LEU A 4 -11.74 -14.73 -20.19
C LEU A 4 -11.62 -14.11 -21.58
N ARG A 5 -12.74 -13.59 -22.12
CA ARG A 5 -12.80 -12.86 -23.38
C ARG A 5 -12.96 -11.38 -23.08
N TRP A 6 -11.97 -10.57 -23.46
CA TRP A 6 -12.08 -9.12 -23.47
C TRP A 6 -11.86 -8.64 -24.91
N ALA A 7 -12.82 -7.89 -25.46
CA ALA A 7 -12.76 -7.36 -26.81
C ALA A 7 -12.77 -5.82 -26.73
N ALA A 8 -11.60 -5.21 -26.86
CA ALA A 8 -11.51 -3.77 -27.07
C ALA A 8 -11.74 -3.46 -28.56
N ARG A 9 -12.86 -2.79 -28.89
CA ARG A 9 -13.10 -2.23 -30.23
C ARG A 9 -12.47 -0.85 -30.31
N THR A 10 -11.29 -0.75 -30.91
CA THR A 10 -10.75 0.55 -31.35
C THR A 10 -11.16 0.79 -32.81
N ARG A 11 -12.07 1.73 -33.06
CA ARG A 11 -12.27 2.29 -34.41
C ARG A 11 -11.14 3.29 -34.65
N SER A 12 -10.16 2.94 -35.48
CA SER A 12 -9.23 3.93 -36.04
C SER A 12 -9.50 4.07 -37.54
N ALA A 13 -9.78 5.30 -37.95
CA ALA A 13 -9.85 5.69 -39.36
C ALA A 13 -8.47 5.50 -40.00
N GLY A 14 -8.47 4.97 -41.22
CA GLY A 14 -7.28 4.48 -41.90
C GLY A 14 -6.29 5.58 -42.28
N LYS A 15 -5.04 5.43 -41.81
CA LYS A 15 -3.84 5.74 -42.59
C LYS A 15 -2.88 4.55 -42.50
N ARG A 16 -2.32 4.14 -43.65
CA ARG A 16 -1.31 3.07 -43.75
C ARG A 16 0.02 3.63 -43.26
N LEU A 17 0.61 3.00 -42.24
CA LEU A 17 2.03 3.20 -41.89
C LEU A 17 2.81 1.98 -42.42
N PRO A 18 3.81 2.16 -43.30
CA PRO A 18 4.71 1.08 -43.70
C PRO A 18 5.83 0.91 -42.67
N GLY A 19 6.13 -0.34 -42.30
CA GLY A 19 7.31 -0.70 -41.50
C GLY A 19 7.11 -0.67 -39.99
N LEU A 20 6.65 -1.79 -39.40
CA LEU A 20 6.76 -2.03 -37.96
C LEU A 20 7.43 -3.39 -37.75
N THR A 21 8.74 -3.36 -37.50
CA THR A 21 9.48 -4.44 -36.83
C THR A 21 8.87 -4.70 -35.44
N PRO A 22 8.84 -5.96 -34.96
CA PRO A 22 8.28 -6.27 -33.64
C PRO A 22 9.06 -5.55 -32.54
N LEU A 23 8.42 -4.57 -31.90
CA LEU A 23 8.97 -3.86 -30.75
C LEU A 23 9.09 -4.84 -29.57
N LYS A 24 10.31 -5.26 -29.24
CA LYS A 24 10.62 -5.86 -27.94
C LYS A 24 10.63 -4.75 -26.89
N ILE A 25 9.48 -4.51 -26.25
CA ILE A 25 9.43 -3.64 -25.07
C ILE A 25 9.99 -4.45 -23.90
N ALA A 26 11.26 -4.22 -23.56
CA ALA A 26 11.84 -4.69 -22.33
C ALA A 26 11.30 -3.84 -21.16
N SER A 27 10.30 -4.38 -20.46
CA SER A 27 9.80 -3.79 -19.22
C SER A 27 10.79 -4.09 -18.09
N ALA A 28 11.48 -3.07 -17.59
CA ALA A 28 12.46 -3.16 -16.50
C ALA A 28 11.87 -2.90 -15.10
N VAL A 29 10.55 -2.77 -14.97
CA VAL A 29 9.93 -2.44 -13.67
C VAL A 29 8.69 -3.30 -13.47
N LEU A 30 8.90 -4.57 -13.10
CA LEU A 30 8.01 -5.51 -12.40
C LEU A 30 8.65 -6.91 -12.50
N PRO A 31 8.64 -7.76 -11.46
CA PRO A 31 9.04 -9.17 -11.61
C PRO A 31 7.97 -10.01 -12.34
N LEU A 32 7.06 -9.36 -13.07
CA LEU A 32 6.14 -10.00 -13.99
C LEU A 32 6.82 -10.00 -15.37
N LYS A 33 7.47 -11.10 -15.73
CA LYS A 33 7.75 -11.41 -17.14
C LYS A 33 6.40 -11.61 -17.84
N LEU A 34 5.80 -10.51 -18.27
CA LEU A 34 4.57 -10.50 -19.04
C LEU A 34 4.95 -10.85 -20.49
N LEU A 35 4.83 -12.13 -20.86
CA LEU A 35 5.01 -12.54 -22.24
C LEU A 35 3.76 -12.14 -23.04
N ILE A 36 3.83 -10.99 -23.70
CA ILE A 36 2.76 -10.54 -24.60
C ILE A 36 2.92 -11.30 -25.92
N ILE A 37 2.15 -12.37 -26.10
CA ILE A 37 2.06 -13.07 -27.39
C ILE A 37 0.93 -12.45 -28.19
N ALA A 38 1.25 -11.55 -29.11
CA ALA A 38 0.31 -11.08 -30.12
C ALA A 38 0.27 -12.08 -31.28
N ARG A 39 -0.81 -12.86 -31.41
CA ARG A 39 -1.04 -13.69 -32.61
C ARG A 39 -1.98 -12.94 -33.57
N PRO A 40 -1.63 -12.79 -34.86
CA PRO A 40 -2.56 -12.27 -35.85
C PRO A 40 -3.69 -13.27 -36.05
N VAL A 41 -4.94 -12.83 -35.85
CA VAL A 41 -6.14 -13.62 -36.13
C VAL A 41 -6.87 -12.96 -37.28
N SER A 42 -6.50 -13.34 -38.52
CA SER A 42 -7.15 -12.92 -39.78
C SER A 42 -7.06 -11.42 -40.14
N LEU A 43 -7.27 -11.11 -41.42
CA LEU A 43 -7.04 -9.84 -42.15
C LEU A 43 -7.79 -8.60 -41.62
N LYS A 44 -8.56 -8.72 -40.53
CA LYS A 44 -9.19 -7.59 -39.84
C LYS A 44 -8.43 -7.34 -38.55
N ARG A 45 -7.59 -6.30 -38.53
CA ARG A 45 -6.74 -5.79 -37.43
C ARG A 45 -7.37 -5.94 -36.03
N THR A 46 -7.34 -7.15 -35.48
CA THR A 46 -7.84 -7.47 -34.15
C THR A 46 -6.72 -8.24 -33.47
N TYR A 47 -6.02 -7.59 -32.55
CA TYR A 47 -4.95 -8.25 -31.78
C TYR A 47 -5.59 -8.93 -30.58
N ARG A 48 -5.44 -10.25 -30.48
CA ARG A 48 -5.80 -10.97 -29.27
C ARG A 48 -4.60 -10.94 -28.33
N VAL A 49 -4.64 -10.05 -27.33
CA VAL A 49 -3.66 -10.06 -26.24
C VAL A 49 -4.05 -11.17 -25.28
N VAL A 50 -3.33 -12.29 -25.32
CA VAL A 50 -3.51 -13.39 -24.36
C VAL A 50 -2.46 -13.25 -23.28
N ILE A 51 -2.86 -12.72 -22.12
CA ILE A 51 -2.01 -12.70 -20.93
C ILE A 51 -2.11 -14.09 -20.30
N ARG A 52 -1.06 -14.92 -20.45
CA ARG A 52 -0.96 -16.20 -19.73
C ARG A 52 -0.21 -15.95 -18.41
N PRO A 53 -0.85 -16.13 -17.24
CA PRO A 53 -0.10 -16.14 -15.98
C PRO A 53 0.83 -17.35 -16.00
N SER A 54 2.13 -17.12 -15.94
CA SER A 54 3.11 -18.21 -15.84
C SER A 54 2.92 -18.95 -14.50
N THR A 55 3.12 -20.26 -14.48
CA THR A 55 3.06 -21.13 -13.28
C THR A 55 3.97 -20.64 -12.14
N ILE A 56 4.99 -19.84 -12.47
CA ILE A 56 5.89 -19.15 -11.55
C ILE A 56 5.13 -18.17 -10.62
N SER A 57 4.04 -17.55 -11.10
CA SER A 57 3.22 -16.64 -10.28
C SER A 57 2.51 -17.33 -9.12
N TYR A 58 2.12 -18.61 -9.26
CA TYR A 58 1.39 -19.31 -8.20
C TYR A 58 2.29 -19.70 -7.02
N HIS A 59 3.52 -20.14 -7.25
CA HIS A 59 4.44 -20.48 -6.16
C HIS A 59 4.99 -19.25 -5.43
N VAL A 60 5.21 -18.13 -6.14
CA VAL A 60 5.52 -16.85 -5.50
C VAL A 60 4.34 -16.39 -4.65
N MET A 61 3.11 -16.48 -5.16
CA MET A 61 1.89 -16.11 -4.46
C MET A 61 1.63 -16.98 -3.21
N ILE A 62 1.84 -18.30 -3.28
CA ILE A 62 1.67 -19.22 -2.13
C ILE A 62 2.73 -18.97 -1.04
N ARG A 63 4.01 -18.74 -1.41
CA ARG A 63 5.04 -18.33 -0.44
C ARG A 63 4.73 -16.95 0.16
N TYR A 64 4.12 -16.06 -0.63
CA TYR A 64 3.64 -14.78 -0.15
C TYR A 64 2.49 -14.92 0.84
N LEU A 65 1.54 -15.82 0.60
CA LEU A 65 0.39 -16.08 1.47
C LEU A 65 0.79 -16.75 2.79
N ALA A 66 1.72 -17.72 2.77
CA ALA A 66 2.25 -18.31 4.00
C ALA A 66 3.06 -17.29 4.83
N ALA A 67 3.86 -16.44 4.16
CA ALA A 67 4.52 -15.33 4.83
C ALA A 67 3.55 -14.23 5.27
N ALA A 68 2.40 -14.06 4.60
CA ALA A 68 1.34 -13.12 4.98
C ALA A 68 0.59 -13.60 6.23
N ALA A 69 0.37 -14.91 6.39
CA ALA A 69 -0.23 -15.49 7.59
C ALA A 69 0.66 -15.32 8.83
N ALA A 70 1.98 -15.59 8.72
CA ALA A 70 2.93 -15.29 9.80
C ALA A 70 3.03 -13.77 10.09
N ARG A 71 2.92 -12.93 9.05
CA ARG A 71 2.84 -11.47 9.19
C ARG A 71 1.54 -11.01 9.87
N SER A 72 0.43 -11.76 9.77
CA SER A 72 -0.85 -11.39 10.37
C SER A 72 -0.79 -11.30 11.91
N THR A 73 -0.11 -12.26 12.57
CA THR A 73 0.11 -12.20 14.03
C THR A 73 1.08 -11.07 14.40
N ALA A 74 2.17 -10.90 13.65
CA ALA A 74 3.11 -9.80 13.87
C ALA A 74 2.49 -8.41 13.68
N MET A 75 1.46 -8.31 12.83
CA MET A 75 0.72 -7.07 12.55
C MET A 75 -0.36 -6.77 13.59
N ARG A 76 -0.95 -7.77 14.27
CA ARG A 76 -1.99 -7.55 15.30
C ARG A 76 -1.51 -6.63 16.42
N ASN A 77 -0.24 -6.80 16.84
CA ASN A 77 0.32 -6.05 17.96
C ASN A 77 1.35 -5.01 17.50
N ILE A 78 1.25 -4.53 16.26
CA ILE A 78 2.28 -3.65 15.71
C ILE A 78 2.38 -2.33 16.50
N HIS A 79 1.24 -1.79 16.94
CA HIS A 79 1.20 -0.59 17.78
C HIS A 79 1.87 -0.80 19.14
N GLU A 80 1.55 -1.89 19.84
CA GLU A 80 2.19 -2.24 21.11
C GLU A 80 3.71 -2.38 20.97
N ARG A 81 4.17 -3.02 19.90
CA ARG A 81 5.60 -3.19 19.61
C ARG A 81 6.30 -1.85 19.40
N LEU A 82 5.71 -0.94 18.63
CA LEU A 82 6.27 0.41 18.48
C LEU A 82 6.23 1.17 19.81
N GLY A 83 5.14 1.07 20.57
CA GLY A 83 5.01 1.68 21.89
C GLY A 83 6.08 1.21 22.86
N ALA A 84 6.38 -0.09 22.88
CA ALA A 84 7.46 -0.67 23.67
C ALA A 84 8.85 -0.12 23.24
N ILE A 85 9.12 -0.03 21.93
CA ILE A 85 10.35 0.58 21.42
C ILE A 85 10.48 2.05 21.88
N LEU A 86 9.40 2.83 21.74
CA LEU A 86 9.39 4.25 22.11
C LEU A 86 9.41 4.48 23.63
N SER A 87 8.97 3.49 24.42
CA SER A 87 9.06 3.53 25.88
C SER A 87 10.47 3.21 26.35
N ALA A 88 11.13 2.24 25.73
CA ALA A 88 12.54 1.93 26.00
C ALA A 88 13.49 3.04 25.52
N GLN A 89 13.14 3.72 24.42
CA GLN A 89 13.94 4.79 23.83
C GLN A 89 13.03 5.97 23.46
N PRO A 90 12.79 6.89 24.42
CA PRO A 90 11.93 8.05 24.21
C PRO A 90 12.39 8.93 23.05
N LEU A 91 11.43 9.51 22.33
CA LEU A 91 11.68 10.49 21.27
C LEU A 91 12.28 11.78 21.88
N THR A 92 13.37 12.26 21.27
CA THR A 92 13.93 13.58 21.52
C THR A 92 13.01 14.69 20.98
N HIS A 93 13.18 15.92 21.47
CA HIS A 93 12.43 17.08 20.95
C HIS A 93 12.65 17.28 19.45
N ALA A 94 13.89 17.14 18.98
CA ALA A 94 14.22 17.25 17.56
C ALA A 94 13.54 16.16 16.70
N GLU A 95 13.48 14.92 17.18
CA GLU A 95 12.74 13.85 16.49
C GLU A 95 11.23 14.14 16.45
N MET A 96 10.66 14.59 17.56
CA MET A 96 9.24 14.96 17.62
C MET A 96 8.90 16.07 16.63
N ASP A 97 9.76 17.09 16.50
CA ASP A 97 9.54 18.18 15.55
C ASP A 97 9.66 17.72 14.11
N ARG A 98 10.63 16.85 13.79
CA ARG A 98 10.71 16.20 12.47
C ARG A 98 9.45 15.39 12.15
N ILE A 99 8.93 14.61 13.11
CA ILE A 99 7.69 13.84 12.93
C ILE A 99 6.51 14.79 12.67
N LYS A 100 6.38 15.88 13.42
CA LYS A 100 5.31 16.87 13.20
C LYS A 100 5.37 17.45 11.79
N THR A 101 6.57 17.82 11.33
CA THR A 101 6.78 18.37 9.98
C THR A 101 6.41 17.35 8.90
N MET A 102 6.92 16.12 9.00
CA MET A 102 6.70 15.07 8.00
C MET A 102 5.23 14.63 7.91
N ALA A 103 4.57 14.48 9.07
CA ALA A 103 3.18 14.06 9.15
C ALA A 103 2.17 15.23 9.11
N GLN A 104 2.65 16.46 8.90
CA GLN A 104 1.84 17.69 8.85
C GLN A 104 0.90 17.81 10.07
N ILE A 105 1.44 17.56 11.26
CA ILE A 105 0.70 17.61 12.52
C ILE A 105 0.62 19.07 12.98
N ALA A 106 -0.58 19.55 13.28
CA ALA A 106 -0.78 20.87 13.88
C ALA A 106 0.00 20.98 15.22
N PRO A 107 0.64 22.12 15.55
CA PRO A 107 1.51 22.25 16.73
C PRO A 107 0.86 21.78 18.03
N LEU A 108 -0.42 22.10 18.24
CA LEU A 108 -1.18 21.78 19.45
C LEU A 108 -1.59 20.30 19.56
N ALA A 109 -1.58 19.54 18.45
CA ALA A 109 -2.00 18.14 18.44
C ALA A 109 -0.87 17.16 18.81
N GLY A 110 0.38 17.62 18.85
CA GLY A 110 1.56 16.77 19.01
C GLY A 110 1.54 15.94 20.30
N GLY A 111 1.28 16.57 21.46
CA GLY A 111 1.34 15.90 22.76
C GLY A 111 0.45 14.67 22.87
N ARG A 112 -0.81 14.78 22.40
CA ARG A 112 -1.77 13.65 22.41
C ARG A 112 -1.31 12.52 21.48
N ILE A 113 -0.76 12.84 20.30
CA ILE A 113 -0.31 11.84 19.33
C ILE A 113 0.91 11.07 19.85
N PHE A 114 1.91 11.77 20.41
CA PHE A 114 3.10 11.12 20.96
C PHE A 114 2.78 10.29 22.21
N GLY A 115 1.85 10.75 23.04
CA GLY A 115 1.30 9.95 24.15
C GLY A 115 0.65 8.66 23.67
N ALA A 116 -0.18 8.73 22.62
CA ALA A 116 -0.81 7.56 22.02
C ALA A 116 0.21 6.58 21.41
N LEU A 117 1.21 7.08 20.67
CA LEU A 117 2.30 6.27 20.12
C LEU A 117 3.05 5.50 21.21
N ARG A 118 3.45 6.18 22.29
CA ARG A 118 4.18 5.55 23.41
C ARG A 118 3.33 4.49 24.13
N ALA A 119 2.04 4.78 24.31
CA ALA A 119 1.10 3.85 24.92
C ALA A 119 0.68 2.69 24.00
N GLY A 120 1.28 2.56 22.80
CA GLY A 120 0.95 1.51 21.85
C GLY A 120 -0.49 1.59 21.34
N ARG A 121 -1.09 2.79 21.32
CA ARG A 121 -2.45 3.01 20.84
C ARG A 121 -2.48 3.27 19.34
N PRO A 122 -3.63 3.04 18.68
CA PRO A 122 -3.83 3.44 17.29
C PRO A 122 -3.57 4.94 17.06
N VAL A 123 -2.91 5.25 15.96
CA VAL A 123 -2.63 6.62 15.52
C VAL A 123 -2.84 6.74 14.01
N ARG A 124 -2.83 7.98 13.50
CA ARG A 124 -2.86 8.23 12.05
C ARG A 124 -1.67 7.58 11.35
N LEU A 125 -1.92 7.05 10.15
CA LEU A 125 -0.90 6.39 9.33
C LEU A 125 0.29 7.30 9.01
N ASP A 126 0.07 8.58 8.73
CA ASP A 126 1.16 9.52 8.47
C ASP A 126 2.10 9.63 9.67
N CYS A 127 1.54 9.70 10.88
CA CYS A 127 2.31 9.78 12.13
C CYS A 127 3.09 8.48 12.37
N TRP A 128 2.47 7.33 12.10
CA TRP A 128 3.12 6.02 12.17
C TRP A 128 4.34 5.95 11.23
N LEU A 129 4.14 6.29 9.96
CA LEU A 129 5.18 6.22 8.93
C LEU A 129 6.31 7.22 9.20
N ALA A 130 5.98 8.45 9.59
CA ALA A 130 6.96 9.46 9.97
C ALA A 130 7.77 9.02 11.20
N THR A 131 7.12 8.43 12.20
CA THR A 131 7.82 7.91 13.40
C THR A 131 8.79 6.80 13.03
N CYS A 132 8.36 5.83 12.22
CA CYS A 132 9.24 4.76 11.76
C CYS A 132 10.43 5.32 10.96
N ALA A 133 10.17 6.27 10.05
CA ALA A 133 11.19 6.91 9.24
C ALA A 133 12.24 7.64 10.09
N VAL A 134 11.81 8.48 11.05
CA VAL A 134 12.71 9.22 11.95
C VAL A 134 13.55 8.29 12.81
N ARG A 135 13.00 7.14 13.22
CA ARG A 135 13.71 6.12 14.00
C ARG A 135 14.58 5.19 13.17
N GLY A 136 14.59 5.33 11.84
CA GLY A 136 15.29 4.40 10.95
C GLY A 136 14.72 2.98 11.02
N LEU A 137 13.42 2.85 11.29
CA LEU A 137 12.72 1.57 11.38
C LEU A 137 11.91 1.32 10.09
N ASP A 138 11.90 0.07 9.66
CA ASP A 138 10.96 -0.38 8.64
C ASP A 138 9.53 -0.40 9.20
N ALA A 139 8.60 0.29 8.53
CA ALA A 139 7.24 0.48 9.06
C ALA A 139 6.39 -0.80 9.12
N VAL A 140 6.82 -1.86 8.44
CA VAL A 140 6.11 -3.16 8.41
C VAL A 140 6.65 -4.12 9.45
N THR A 141 7.98 -4.15 9.63
CA THR A 141 8.67 -5.13 10.48
C THR A 141 9.12 -4.55 11.82
N LEU A 142 9.22 -3.22 11.92
CA LEU A 142 9.82 -2.45 13.01
C LEU A 142 11.28 -2.84 13.29
N ARG A 143 11.97 -3.38 12.29
CA ARG A 143 13.40 -3.68 12.37
C ARG A 143 14.20 -2.44 11.94
N PRO A 144 15.39 -2.23 12.52
CA PRO A 144 16.32 -1.23 12.01
C PRO A 144 16.59 -1.46 10.52
N LEU A 145 16.50 -0.39 9.74
CA LEU A 145 16.90 -0.39 8.34
C LEU A 145 18.43 -0.59 8.31
N SER A 146 18.83 -1.84 8.06
CA SER A 146 20.24 -2.25 8.02
C SER A 146 20.88 -1.68 6.75
N ALA A 147 21.42 -0.46 6.88
CA ALA A 147 21.99 0.34 5.80
C ALA A 147 20.99 0.76 4.68
N PRO A 148 21.18 1.94 4.06
CA PRO A 148 20.46 2.26 2.83
C PRO A 148 20.80 1.20 1.78
N LEU A 149 19.78 0.47 1.31
CA LEU A 149 19.96 -0.43 0.18
C LEU A 149 20.58 0.37 -0.99
N PRO A 150 21.72 -0.04 -1.56
CA PRO A 150 22.35 0.71 -2.65
C PRO A 150 21.36 0.88 -3.81
N GLY A 151 21.10 2.13 -4.19
CA GLY A 151 20.16 2.50 -5.26
C GLY A 151 18.69 2.64 -4.84
N ARG A 152 18.34 2.35 -3.58
CA ARG A 152 17.07 2.79 -2.99
C ARG A 152 17.41 3.81 -1.92
N LEU A 153 17.12 5.09 -2.22
CA LEU A 153 17.11 6.14 -1.19
C LEU A 153 16.40 5.59 0.06
N PRO A 154 16.90 5.91 1.27
CA PRO A 154 16.38 5.35 2.51
C PRO A 154 14.84 5.41 2.48
N LEU A 155 14.20 4.31 2.88
CA LEU A 155 12.75 4.10 2.99
C LEU A 155 12.07 5.08 3.97
N ALA A 156 12.64 6.26 4.19
CA ALA A 156 12.02 7.34 4.91
C ALA A 156 10.79 7.80 4.12
N ALA A 157 9.63 7.69 4.74
CA ALA A 157 8.42 8.35 4.29
C ALA A 157 8.73 9.83 4.05
N ARG A 158 8.47 10.36 2.86
CA ARG A 158 8.91 11.72 2.49
C ARG A 158 7.86 12.79 2.70
N GLY A 159 6.62 12.38 2.94
CA GLY A 159 5.49 13.28 3.11
C GLY A 159 4.23 12.50 3.50
N PRO A 160 3.06 13.15 3.42
CA PRO A 160 1.79 12.53 3.78
C PRO A 160 1.46 11.35 2.87
N PHE A 161 0.68 10.41 3.40
CA PHE A 161 0.15 9.27 2.66
C PHE A 161 -0.92 9.74 1.67
N LEU A 162 -0.77 9.34 0.40
CA LEU A 162 -1.62 9.72 -0.71
C LEU A 162 -2.75 8.70 -0.87
N TRP A 163 -3.84 8.89 -0.13
CA TRP A 163 -4.98 7.96 -0.12
C TRP A 163 -5.62 7.75 -1.50
N TRP A 164 -5.72 8.80 -2.33
CA TRP A 164 -6.23 8.67 -3.70
C TRP A 164 -5.34 7.78 -4.58
N PHE A 165 -4.02 7.86 -4.40
CA PHE A 165 -3.06 7.05 -5.16
C PHE A 165 -3.08 5.60 -4.69
N PHE A 166 -3.17 5.40 -3.39
CA PHE A 166 -3.38 4.09 -2.78
C PHE A 166 -4.67 3.44 -3.26
N ALA A 167 -5.78 4.17 -3.30
CA ALA A 167 -7.08 3.71 -3.80
C ALA A 167 -7.01 3.28 -5.28
N ALA A 168 -6.40 4.11 -6.13
CA ALA A 168 -6.22 3.78 -7.54
C ALA A 168 -5.37 2.51 -7.72
N ALA A 169 -4.28 2.36 -6.96
CA ALA A 169 -3.45 1.17 -6.99
C ALA A 169 -4.21 -0.08 -6.52
N LEU A 170 -5.06 0.06 -5.50
CA LEU A 170 -5.90 -1.02 -4.98
C LEU A 170 -6.94 -1.50 -6.00
N ALA A 171 -7.62 -0.57 -6.67
CA ALA A 171 -8.58 -0.87 -7.73
C ALA A 171 -7.91 -1.58 -8.92
N LEU A 172 -6.73 -1.11 -9.33
CA LEU A 172 -5.94 -1.75 -10.39
C LEU A 172 -5.48 -3.16 -10.00
N TYR A 173 -4.97 -3.34 -8.78
CA TYR A 173 -4.58 -4.64 -8.26
C TYR A 173 -5.76 -5.62 -8.28
N ARG A 174 -6.92 -5.20 -7.75
CA ARG A 174 -8.14 -6.02 -7.71
C ARG A 174 -8.61 -6.41 -9.11
N GLY A 175 -8.65 -5.44 -10.03
CA GLY A 175 -9.02 -5.68 -11.42
C GLY A 175 -8.08 -6.63 -12.15
N ALA A 176 -6.76 -6.49 -11.94
CA ALA A 176 -5.75 -7.36 -12.53
C ALA A 176 -5.79 -8.79 -11.95
N ALA A 177 -6.09 -8.93 -10.66
CA ALA A 177 -6.24 -10.23 -10.01
C ALA A 177 -7.60 -10.90 -10.31
N GLY A 178 -8.57 -10.17 -10.88
CA GLY A 178 -9.93 -10.67 -11.10
C GLY A 178 -10.68 -10.96 -9.81
N HIS A 179 -10.31 -10.33 -8.69
CA HIS A 179 -10.96 -10.55 -7.40
C HIS A 179 -12.24 -9.71 -7.27
N SER A 180 -13.27 -10.28 -6.64
CA SER A 180 -14.36 -9.47 -6.10
C SER A 180 -13.85 -8.65 -4.89
N MET A 181 -14.56 -7.58 -4.50
CA MET A 181 -14.19 -6.83 -3.29
C MET A 181 -14.19 -7.71 -2.04
N ARG A 182 -15.12 -8.66 -1.94
CA ARG A 182 -15.21 -9.59 -0.81
C ARG A 182 -14.03 -10.55 -0.76
N ASP A 183 -13.62 -11.10 -1.91
CA ASP A 183 -12.47 -11.99 -2.00
C ASP A 183 -11.18 -11.25 -1.68
N ALA A 184 -11.03 -10.03 -2.18
CA ALA A 184 -9.86 -9.21 -1.93
C ALA A 184 -9.74 -8.78 -0.45
N ALA A 185 -10.85 -8.37 0.17
CA ALA A 185 -10.92 -8.08 1.61
C ALA A 185 -10.54 -9.31 2.46
N LYS A 186 -11.09 -10.48 2.13
CA LYS A 186 -10.76 -11.75 2.78
C LYS A 186 -9.28 -12.10 2.61
N ALA A 187 -8.73 -11.92 1.40
CA ALA A 187 -7.32 -12.19 1.12
C ALA A 187 -6.37 -11.25 1.89
N ALA A 188 -6.75 -9.99 2.09
CA ALA A 188 -6.01 -9.05 2.92
C ALA A 188 -6.20 -9.28 4.43
N GLY A 189 -7.20 -10.07 4.84
CA GLY A 189 -7.54 -10.22 6.26
C GLY A 189 -8.08 -8.92 6.86
N VAL A 190 -8.92 -8.19 6.11
CA VAL A 190 -9.60 -6.98 6.55
C VAL A 190 -11.11 -7.10 6.31
N SER A 191 -11.90 -6.26 6.97
CA SER A 191 -13.35 -6.24 6.73
C SER A 191 -13.68 -5.71 5.33
N LEU A 192 -14.82 -6.11 4.77
CA LEU A 192 -15.31 -5.57 3.50
C LEU A 192 -15.52 -4.05 3.56
N ALA A 193 -15.98 -3.53 4.71
CA ALA A 193 -16.16 -2.10 4.91
C ALA A 193 -14.82 -1.34 4.88
N THR A 194 -13.79 -1.90 5.52
CA THR A 194 -12.42 -1.36 5.49
C THR A 194 -11.87 -1.35 4.07
N TRP A 195 -12.04 -2.45 3.33
CA TRP A 195 -11.63 -2.52 1.93
C TRP A 195 -12.34 -1.46 1.08
N CYS A 196 -13.66 -1.34 1.22
CA CYS A 196 -14.46 -0.37 0.51
C CYS A 196 -13.95 1.06 0.76
N ARG A 197 -13.75 1.45 2.02
CA ARG A 197 -13.18 2.76 2.38
C ARG A 197 -11.83 2.99 1.72
N ALA A 198 -10.90 2.03 1.86
CA ALA A 198 -9.58 2.13 1.25
C ALA A 198 -9.63 2.29 -0.28
N GLU A 199 -10.51 1.55 -0.97
CA GLU A 199 -10.65 1.63 -2.43
C GLU A 199 -11.32 2.94 -2.91
N HIS A 200 -12.04 3.64 -2.02
CA HIS A 200 -12.58 4.98 -2.27
C HIS A 200 -11.63 6.11 -1.85
N GLY A 201 -10.42 5.79 -1.38
CA GLY A 201 -9.45 6.79 -0.94
C GLY A 201 -9.76 7.38 0.44
N GLU A 202 -10.57 6.67 1.23
CA GLU A 202 -10.82 7.04 2.61
C GLU A 202 -9.74 6.48 3.54
N PRO A 203 -9.33 7.22 4.59
CA PRO A 203 -8.39 6.73 5.58
C PRO A 203 -8.89 5.48 6.31
N VAL A 204 -7.98 4.52 6.51
CA VAL A 204 -8.18 3.33 7.35
C VAL A 204 -7.06 3.23 8.39
N ASP A 205 -7.23 2.34 9.37
CA ASP A 205 -6.24 2.14 10.42
C ASP A 205 -4.92 1.58 9.87
N VAL A 206 -3.82 1.83 10.61
CA VAL A 206 -2.47 1.43 10.22
C VAL A 206 -2.38 -0.06 9.91
N THR A 207 -2.89 -0.90 10.81
CA THR A 207 -2.82 -2.36 10.67
C THR A 207 -3.50 -2.82 9.37
N SER A 208 -4.70 -2.32 9.09
CA SER A 208 -5.42 -2.60 7.85
C SER A 208 -4.65 -2.12 6.62
N THR A 209 -4.09 -0.91 6.63
CA THR A 209 -3.29 -0.42 5.50
C THR A 209 -2.07 -1.30 5.25
N LEU A 210 -1.35 -1.69 6.30
CA LEU A 210 -0.17 -2.54 6.16
C LEU A 210 -0.52 -3.93 5.62
N ARG A 211 -1.65 -4.50 6.05
CA ARG A 211 -2.18 -5.76 5.52
C ARG A 211 -2.52 -5.67 4.03
N ILE A 212 -3.19 -4.60 3.63
CA ILE A 212 -3.54 -4.34 2.21
C ILE A 212 -2.26 -4.13 1.37
N CYS A 213 -1.29 -3.35 1.85
CA CYS A 213 0.00 -3.16 1.19
C CYS A 213 0.74 -4.49 1.02
N ALA A 214 0.74 -5.32 2.07
CA ALA A 214 1.31 -6.66 2.00
C ALA A 214 0.63 -7.52 0.94
N LEU A 215 -0.71 -7.54 0.86
CA LEU A 215 -1.43 -8.25 -0.19
C LEU A 215 -1.00 -7.81 -1.61
N MET A 216 -0.82 -6.51 -1.82
CA MET A 216 -0.38 -5.96 -3.11
C MET A 216 1.11 -6.19 -3.41
N GLY A 217 1.89 -6.67 -2.44
CA GLY A 217 3.34 -6.77 -2.56
C GLY A 217 4.04 -5.41 -2.62
N ARG A 218 3.49 -4.39 -1.97
CA ARG A 218 4.00 -3.01 -1.96
C ARG A 218 4.38 -2.58 -0.56
N HIS A 219 5.34 -1.66 -0.45
CA HIS A 219 5.68 -1.06 0.84
C HIS A 219 4.78 0.17 1.06
N PRO A 220 4.29 0.46 2.28
CA PRO A 220 3.39 1.60 2.52
C PRO A 220 4.02 2.95 2.11
N THR A 221 5.34 3.08 2.14
CA THR A 221 6.03 4.33 1.71
C THR A 221 5.92 4.58 0.21
N ASP A 222 5.62 3.55 -0.60
CA ASP A 222 5.38 3.69 -2.05
C ASP A 222 4.17 4.59 -2.33
N PHE A 223 3.30 4.79 -1.34
CA PHE A 223 2.10 5.63 -1.42
C PHE A 223 2.25 6.95 -0.66
N THR A 224 3.46 7.34 -0.28
CA THR A 224 3.72 8.65 0.35
C THR A 224 4.11 9.69 -0.69
N ALA A 225 3.74 10.95 -0.45
CA ALA A 225 4.18 12.04 -1.30
C ALA A 225 5.72 12.14 -1.31
N PRO A 226 6.34 12.53 -2.43
CA PRO A 226 7.74 12.93 -2.43
C PRO A 226 7.96 14.13 -1.49
N GLU A 227 9.21 14.36 -1.10
CA GLU A 227 9.59 15.27 -0.02
C GLU A 227 8.95 16.66 -0.14
N ALA A 228 8.59 17.23 1.02
CA ALA A 228 7.91 18.51 1.13
C ALA A 228 8.69 19.59 0.35
N GLY A 229 8.16 19.97 -0.81
CA GLY A 229 8.81 20.89 -1.76
C GLY A 229 8.41 20.64 -3.21
N THR A 230 8.14 19.38 -3.56
CA THR A 230 7.51 19.04 -4.85
C THR A 230 5.98 19.21 -4.75
N ARG A 231 5.43 20.27 -5.36
CA ARG A 231 3.98 20.48 -5.47
C ARG A 231 3.35 19.34 -6.27
N VAL A 232 2.80 18.33 -5.60
CA VAL A 232 2.01 17.26 -6.23
C VAL A 232 0.57 17.37 -5.73
N GLY A 233 -0.27 18.10 -6.49
CA GLY A 233 -1.73 18.15 -6.31
C GLY A 233 -2.23 18.69 -4.97
N PRO A 234 -3.56 18.63 -4.70
CA PRO A 234 -4.11 18.97 -3.40
C PRO A 234 -3.56 17.99 -2.35
N ALA A 235 -2.49 18.44 -1.69
CA ALA A 235 -1.78 17.72 -0.67
C ALA A 235 -2.60 17.73 0.62
N GLY A 236 -2.92 16.55 1.13
CA GLY A 236 -3.45 16.38 2.46
C GLY A 236 -4.24 15.09 2.56
N SER A 237 -3.86 14.25 3.50
CA SER A 237 -4.84 13.40 4.16
C SER A 237 -5.98 14.35 4.57
N THR A 238 -7.17 14.16 4.02
CA THR A 238 -8.40 14.79 4.52
C THR A 238 -8.52 14.31 5.95
N GLY A 239 -7.97 15.11 6.86
CA GLY A 239 -7.73 14.74 8.24
C GLY A 239 -9.06 14.57 8.94
N ASN A 240 -9.69 13.41 8.80
CA ASN A 240 -10.71 13.01 9.72
C ASN A 240 -9.98 12.58 11.00
N ILE A 241 -9.77 13.57 11.88
CA ILE A 241 -9.23 13.38 13.23
C ILE A 241 -10.08 12.34 14.00
N GLY A 242 -11.35 12.13 13.59
CA GLY A 242 -12.27 11.10 14.07
C GLY A 242 -12.01 9.67 13.58
N CYS A 243 -11.07 9.41 12.67
CA CYS A 243 -10.69 8.03 12.35
C CYS A 243 -10.01 7.32 13.54
N ASN A 244 -9.48 8.07 14.51
CA ASN A 244 -9.01 7.53 15.79
C ASN A 244 -10.14 7.19 16.78
N THR A 245 -11.41 7.51 16.48
CA THR A 245 -12.58 7.12 17.29
C THR A 245 -13.36 5.93 16.71
N LEU A 246 -12.93 5.39 15.57
CA LEU A 246 -13.37 4.06 15.17
C LEU A 246 -12.69 3.05 16.08
N ASN A 247 -13.30 2.81 17.24
CA ASN A 247 -13.07 1.58 17.97
C ASN A 247 -13.12 0.45 16.95
N SER A 248 -12.03 -0.30 16.79
CA SER A 248 -12.14 -1.59 16.15
C SER A 248 -13.24 -2.35 16.89
N ASN A 249 -14.17 -2.99 16.18
CA ASN A 249 -15.21 -3.79 16.82
C ASN A 249 -14.60 -4.83 17.78
N GLU A 250 -13.34 -5.23 17.57
CA GLU A 250 -12.53 -6.05 18.48
C GLU A 250 -12.26 -5.35 19.82
N ALA A 251 -11.79 -4.09 19.83
CA ALA A 251 -11.58 -3.33 21.07
C ALA A 251 -12.90 -3.05 21.82
N GLN A 252 -14.00 -2.86 21.08
CA GLN A 252 -15.35 -2.77 21.66
C GLN A 252 -15.87 -4.10 22.21
N ALA A 253 -15.50 -5.23 21.59
CA ALA A 253 -15.87 -6.56 22.08
C ALA A 253 -15.07 -6.93 23.33
N GLU A 254 -13.77 -6.65 23.36
CA GLU A 254 -12.91 -6.84 24.54
C GLU A 254 -13.37 -5.97 25.72
N ALA A 255 -13.72 -4.71 25.48
CA ALA A 255 -14.25 -3.82 26.52
C ALA A 255 -15.66 -4.17 27.01
N ARG A 256 -16.42 -5.00 26.27
CA ARG A 256 -17.71 -5.55 26.72
C ARG A 256 -17.59 -6.87 27.46
N ALA A 257 -16.45 -7.55 27.31
CA ALA A 257 -16.17 -8.83 27.93
C ALA A 257 -15.44 -8.71 29.28
N ALA A 258 -14.82 -7.55 29.55
CA ALA A 258 -14.24 -7.16 30.83
C ALA A 258 -15.28 -6.44 31.71
#